data_AF-A0A8T5QZE1-F1
#
_entry.id   AF-A0A8T5QZE1-F1
#
_cell.length_a   1.000
_cell.length_b   1.000
_cell.length_c   1.000
_cell.angle_alpha   90.00
_cell.angle_beta   90.00
_cell.angle_gamma   90.00
#
_symmetry.space_group_name_H-M   'P 1'
#
loop_
_entity.id
_entity.type
_entity.pdbx_description
1 polymer ?
#
loop_
_entity_poly.entity_id
_entity_poly.type
_entity_poly.pdbx_seq_one_letter_code
_entity_poly.pdbx_strand_id
1 'polypeptide(L)'
;MSPGAHGPTELRELLRRLKEQRSDPHPLIRDAKLMADRARAAEALVAIATHAEATTETRNEALEVAVDRIRQVEREGQVAETVPVIVKTLDNAGAATAAAPFVDRLTALPDGEALSVGLRETAKHVPDPLRVALFERALLNRGTERDDAKAVLRAAFTTPADLETAGAWQARLRAIDDPELSARLMAFLHHQIATIASTHALVESTMADVAQRLAATTGRSDARGRIDLWRAIVQTLVVPSSLDPLERAIETEPPGVRADVALALGAQADRLGEKERASALFDDVERLVAEVPPTHADRLLGKLETARAYLRGETPGGKKGAPEKRSKPVPMQRQSGRLTAPSGHSLALLNTYTGGVKEIHFRAVARAAPLCAAFGLDLVLVGFPLPLTELVERTARETRIGGHPWVVDLAKARRVHALPMDPGEEPAAWRARGTWVAATEKPDPTRRIAIEEQVHAGPVCVIMGIGPKGLPNRVKNACAGEYEITGAEVGLETATAMGILADRLGKAGRAAGRGS
;
A
#
# COMPACT_ATOMS: atom_id res chain seq x y z
N MET A 1 -20.43 26.24 -30.52
CA MET A 1 -19.25 25.37 -30.74
C MET A 1 -18.50 25.30 -29.42
N SER A 2 -18.63 24.20 -28.69
CA SER A 2 -17.96 24.05 -27.38
C SER A 2 -16.53 23.55 -27.57
N PRO A 3 -15.52 24.22 -27.01
CA PRO A 3 -14.14 23.76 -27.03
C PRO A 3 -13.92 22.82 -25.84
N GLY A 4 -13.69 21.53 -26.09
CA GLY A 4 -13.25 20.63 -25.02
C GLY A 4 -13.62 19.17 -25.21
N ALA A 5 -13.04 18.49 -26.21
CA ALA A 5 -13.05 17.01 -26.26
C ALA A 5 -12.07 16.38 -27.29
N HIS A 6 -10.97 17.03 -27.73
CA HIS A 6 -10.22 16.53 -28.92
C HIS A 6 -8.76 16.09 -28.69
N GLY A 7 -8.16 16.35 -27.52
CA GLY A 7 -6.73 16.06 -27.27
C GLY A 7 -6.26 14.60 -27.47
N PRO A 8 -6.94 13.57 -26.91
CA PRO A 8 -6.53 12.17 -27.08
C PRO A 8 -6.69 11.64 -28.50
N THR A 9 -7.62 12.22 -29.28
CA THR A 9 -7.92 11.80 -30.64
C THR A 9 -6.90 12.39 -31.62
N GLU A 10 -6.52 13.66 -31.44
CA GLU A 10 -5.49 14.33 -32.24
C GLU A 10 -4.13 13.63 -32.14
N LEU A 11 -3.69 13.29 -30.93
CA LEU A 11 -2.43 12.57 -30.71
C LEU A 11 -2.42 11.20 -31.40
N ARG A 12 -3.48 10.40 -31.21
CA ARG A 12 -3.57 9.06 -31.81
C ARG A 12 -3.52 9.13 -33.33
N GLU A 13 -4.20 10.10 -33.93
CA GLU A 13 -4.22 10.26 -35.37
C GLU A 13 -2.86 10.68 -35.91
N LEU A 14 -2.15 11.60 -35.23
CA LEU A 14 -0.79 11.97 -35.59
C LEU A 14 0.18 10.79 -35.45
N LEU A 15 0.11 10.03 -34.36
CA LEU A 15 0.96 8.85 -34.16
C LEU A 15 0.67 7.74 -35.20
N ARG A 16 -0.59 7.60 -35.64
CA ARG A 16 -0.96 6.69 -36.73
C ARG A 16 -0.28 7.10 -38.04
N ARG A 17 -0.38 8.39 -38.40
CA ARG A 17 0.28 8.96 -39.59
C ARG A 17 1.80 8.82 -39.51
N LEU A 18 2.39 9.08 -38.35
CA LEU A 18 3.83 8.92 -38.11
C LEU A 18 4.28 7.48 -38.36
N LYS A 19 3.51 6.49 -37.90
CA LYS A 19 3.83 5.06 -38.11
C LYS A 19 3.75 4.63 -39.58
N GLU A 20 2.91 5.29 -40.37
CA GLU A 20 2.77 5.03 -41.81
C GLU A 20 3.87 5.72 -42.63
N GLN A 21 4.63 6.64 -42.02
CA GLN A 21 5.67 7.41 -42.68
C GLN A 21 6.90 6.53 -42.98
N ARG A 22 7.33 6.52 -44.25
CA ARG A 22 8.55 5.82 -44.71
C ARG A 22 9.68 6.78 -45.11
N SER A 23 9.57 8.03 -44.68
CA SER A 23 10.52 9.10 -44.95
C SER A 23 10.61 10.03 -43.74
N ASP A 24 11.50 11.01 -43.80
CA ASP A 24 11.67 12.00 -42.74
C ASP A 24 10.33 12.65 -42.34
N PRO A 25 9.90 12.53 -41.06
CA PRO A 25 8.60 13.01 -40.60
C PRO A 25 8.56 14.52 -40.31
N HIS A 26 9.55 15.30 -40.75
CA HIS A 26 9.61 16.75 -40.59
C HIS A 26 8.27 17.49 -40.84
N PRO A 27 7.46 17.17 -41.88
CA PRO A 27 6.20 17.86 -42.11
C PRO A 27 5.20 17.75 -40.94
N LEU A 28 5.28 16.68 -40.14
CA LEU A 28 4.38 16.43 -39.01
C LEU A 28 4.67 17.35 -37.80
N ILE A 29 5.84 18.02 -37.76
CA ILE A 29 6.15 19.00 -36.71
C ILE A 29 5.12 20.14 -36.72
N ARG A 30 4.73 20.60 -37.91
CA ARG A 30 3.71 21.65 -38.06
C ARG A 30 2.37 21.22 -37.46
N ASP A 31 1.95 19.99 -37.75
CA ASP A 31 0.68 19.44 -37.25
C ASP A 31 0.71 19.31 -35.72
N ALA A 32 1.83 18.83 -35.16
CA ALA A 32 2.01 18.75 -33.71
C ALA A 32 2.00 20.14 -33.04
N LYS A 33 2.58 21.17 -33.68
CA LYS A 33 2.54 22.57 -33.20
C LYS A 33 1.12 23.15 -33.14
N LEU A 34 0.19 22.63 -33.95
CA LEU A 34 -1.19 23.10 -34.00
C LEU A 34 -2.12 22.40 -33.00
N MET A 35 -1.66 21.32 -32.35
CA MET A 35 -2.44 20.61 -31.35
C MET A 35 -2.81 21.53 -30.17
N ALA A 36 -4.07 21.45 -29.74
CA ALA A 36 -4.59 22.31 -28.67
C ALA A 36 -4.04 21.91 -27.28
N ASP A 37 -3.89 20.61 -27.03
CA ASP A 37 -3.31 20.10 -25.78
C ASP A 37 -1.79 20.11 -25.85
N ARG A 38 -1.16 21.07 -25.15
CA ARG A 38 0.29 21.25 -25.13
C ARG A 38 1.05 20.03 -24.62
N ALA A 39 0.48 19.28 -23.66
CA ALA A 39 1.12 18.08 -23.14
C ALA A 39 1.15 16.98 -24.22
N ARG A 40 0.05 16.81 -24.95
CA ARG A 40 -0.03 15.85 -26.06
C ARG A 40 0.78 16.28 -27.27
N ALA A 41 0.88 17.60 -27.52
CA ALA A 41 1.79 18.15 -28.52
C ALA A 41 3.25 17.78 -28.21
N ALA A 42 3.70 17.93 -26.96
CA ALA A 42 5.05 17.55 -26.55
C ALA A 42 5.30 16.04 -26.74
N GLU A 43 4.33 15.19 -26.39
CA GLU A 43 4.39 13.74 -26.61
C GLU A 43 4.52 13.39 -28.11
N ALA A 44 3.71 14.02 -28.97
CA ALA A 44 3.77 13.83 -30.42
C ALA A 44 5.13 14.26 -31.01
N LEU A 45 5.65 15.41 -30.57
CA LEU A 45 6.94 15.93 -31.03
C LEU A 45 8.11 15.02 -30.63
N VAL A 46 8.10 14.46 -29.43
CA VAL A 46 9.10 13.48 -29.01
C VAL A 46 8.99 12.21 -29.87
N ALA A 47 7.78 11.73 -30.15
CA ALA A 47 7.59 10.59 -31.03
C ALA A 47 8.17 10.85 -32.44
N ILE A 48 7.93 12.04 -33.01
CA ILE A 48 8.53 12.48 -34.28
C ILE A 48 10.07 12.47 -34.18
N ALA A 49 10.63 13.04 -33.11
CA ALA A 49 12.09 13.09 -32.91
C ALA A 49 12.74 11.70 -32.78
N THR A 50 12.02 10.73 -32.22
CA THR A 50 12.52 9.36 -32.04
C THR A 50 12.22 8.44 -33.22
N HIS A 51 11.60 8.94 -34.29
CA HIS A 51 11.29 8.13 -35.46
C HIS A 51 12.57 7.67 -36.18
N ALA A 52 12.58 6.44 -36.70
CA ALA A 52 13.75 5.84 -37.33
C ALA A 52 14.27 6.67 -38.51
N GLU A 53 13.35 7.18 -39.34
CA GLU A 53 13.65 7.97 -40.54
C GLU A 53 13.91 9.46 -40.26
N ALA A 54 13.86 9.92 -38.99
CA ALA A 54 14.07 11.33 -38.68
C ALA A 54 15.51 11.78 -38.99
N THR A 55 15.67 12.91 -39.66
CA THR A 55 16.99 13.54 -39.84
C THR A 55 17.43 14.23 -38.54
N THR A 56 18.73 14.49 -38.37
CA THR A 56 19.24 15.20 -37.18
C THR A 56 18.58 16.57 -37.00
N GLU A 57 18.29 17.28 -38.10
CA GLU A 57 17.56 18.55 -38.09
C GLU A 57 16.13 18.37 -37.54
N THR A 58 15.38 17.41 -38.09
CA THR A 58 14.04 17.04 -37.59
C THR A 58 14.05 16.67 -36.11
N ARG A 59 15.03 15.88 -35.66
CA ARG A 59 15.15 15.49 -34.25
C ARG A 59 15.34 16.71 -33.35
N ASN A 60 16.28 17.58 -33.70
CA ASN A 60 16.60 18.75 -32.90
C ASN A 60 15.43 19.74 -32.84
N GLU A 61 14.81 20.07 -33.98
CA GLU A 61 13.66 20.97 -34.01
C GLU A 61 12.49 20.39 -33.20
N ALA A 62 12.16 19.12 -33.41
CA ALA A 62 11.04 18.50 -32.71
C ALA A 62 11.28 18.45 -31.18
N LEU A 63 12.50 18.15 -30.73
CA LEU A 63 12.84 18.16 -29.30
C LEU A 63 12.77 19.57 -28.69
N GLU A 64 13.33 20.57 -29.37
CA GLU A 64 13.29 21.96 -28.90
C GLU A 64 11.84 22.43 -28.70
N VAL A 65 10.99 22.19 -29.70
CA VAL A 65 9.57 22.55 -29.63
C VAL A 65 8.85 21.73 -28.55
N ALA A 66 9.20 20.46 -28.35
CA ALA A 66 8.60 19.62 -27.31
C ALA A 66 8.89 20.19 -25.91
N VAL A 67 10.11 20.64 -25.68
CA VAL A 67 10.53 21.27 -24.41
C VAL A 67 9.75 22.55 -24.15
N ASP A 68 9.56 23.40 -25.17
CA ASP A 68 8.76 24.61 -25.03
C ASP A 68 7.30 24.31 -24.72
N ARG A 69 6.74 23.26 -25.35
CA ARG A 69 5.34 22.85 -25.12
C ARG A 69 5.13 22.34 -23.71
N ILE A 70 6.00 21.49 -23.19
CA ILE A 70 5.84 20.94 -21.84
C ILE A 70 6.03 22.02 -20.75
N ARG A 71 6.90 23.01 -20.99
CA ARG A 71 7.09 24.15 -20.08
C ARG A 71 5.84 25.01 -19.92
N GLN A 72 5.02 25.10 -20.96
CA GLN A 72 3.77 25.84 -20.98
C GLN A 72 2.56 25.06 -20.43
N VAL A 73 2.74 23.84 -19.94
CA VAL A 73 1.66 23.07 -19.29
C VAL A 73 1.49 23.56 -17.85
N GLU A 74 0.33 24.16 -17.57
CA GLU A 74 -0.02 24.70 -16.26
C GLU A 74 -0.47 23.63 -15.27
N ARG A 75 -1.17 22.59 -15.75
CA ARG A 75 -1.73 21.54 -14.89
C ARG A 75 -0.66 20.54 -14.48
N GLU A 76 -0.32 20.53 -13.19
CA GLU A 76 0.70 19.63 -12.59
C GLU A 76 0.44 18.16 -12.91
N GLY A 77 -0.81 17.71 -12.80
CA GLY A 77 -1.20 16.34 -13.12
C GLY A 77 -0.89 15.95 -14.57
N GLN A 78 -1.04 16.88 -15.52
CA GLN A 78 -0.68 16.60 -16.92
C GLN A 78 0.84 16.49 -17.11
N VAL A 79 1.63 17.32 -16.43
CA VAL A 79 3.10 17.19 -16.46
C VAL A 79 3.52 15.83 -15.89
N ALA A 80 2.95 15.45 -14.75
CA ALA A 80 3.21 14.17 -14.08
C ALA A 80 2.81 12.94 -14.91
N GLU A 81 1.77 13.04 -15.74
CA GLU A 81 1.36 11.97 -16.65
C GLU A 81 2.20 11.92 -17.94
N THR A 82 2.56 13.07 -18.49
CA THR A 82 3.19 13.16 -19.82
C THR A 82 4.70 12.99 -19.77
N VAL A 83 5.40 13.55 -18.77
CA VAL A 83 6.86 13.44 -18.68
C VAL A 83 7.33 11.97 -18.63
N PRO A 84 6.76 11.06 -17.82
CA PRO A 84 7.17 9.66 -17.84
C PRO A 84 7.02 8.99 -19.21
N VAL A 85 5.96 9.33 -19.97
CA VAL A 85 5.74 8.77 -21.31
C VAL A 85 6.79 9.28 -22.30
N ILE A 86 7.09 10.59 -22.26
CA ILE A 86 8.14 11.20 -23.07
C ILE A 86 9.50 10.55 -22.77
N VAL A 87 9.86 10.47 -21.50
CA VAL A 87 11.15 9.93 -21.06
C VAL A 87 11.28 8.45 -21.44
N LYS A 88 10.23 7.66 -21.26
CA LYS A 88 10.19 6.26 -21.72
C LYS A 88 10.38 6.14 -23.23
N THR A 89 9.80 7.05 -24.01
CA THR A 89 9.94 7.05 -25.48
C THR A 89 11.38 7.34 -25.88
N LEU A 90 12.02 8.33 -25.24
CA LEU A 90 13.43 8.66 -25.45
C LEU A 90 14.35 7.49 -25.05
N ASP A 91 14.09 6.86 -23.91
CA ASP A 91 14.82 5.69 -23.41
C ASP A 91 14.77 4.52 -24.39
N ASN A 92 13.56 4.14 -24.84
CA ASN A 92 13.38 3.09 -25.84
C ASN A 92 14.09 3.37 -27.17
N ALA A 93 14.29 4.64 -27.51
CA ALA A 93 14.99 5.07 -28.71
C ALA A 93 16.52 5.22 -28.52
N GLY A 94 17.06 4.91 -27.33
CA GLY A 94 18.47 5.08 -27.00
C GLY A 94 18.90 6.55 -26.82
N ALA A 95 17.95 7.47 -26.63
CA ALA A 95 18.15 8.91 -26.51
C ALA A 95 17.87 9.43 -25.08
N ALA A 96 18.08 8.60 -24.06
CA ALA A 96 17.72 8.91 -22.67
C ALA A 96 18.39 10.19 -22.11
N THR A 97 19.52 10.62 -22.66
CA THR A 97 20.19 11.89 -22.28
C THR A 97 19.39 13.13 -22.68
N ALA A 98 18.56 13.05 -23.73
CA ALA A 98 17.67 14.13 -24.14
C ALA A 98 16.49 14.35 -23.16
N ALA A 99 16.35 13.49 -22.14
CA ALA A 99 15.31 13.60 -21.13
C ALA A 99 15.50 14.78 -20.16
N ALA A 100 16.72 15.35 -20.07
CA ALA A 100 17.07 16.33 -19.03
C ALA A 100 16.08 17.51 -18.91
N PRO A 101 15.68 18.21 -20.00
CA PRO A 101 14.76 19.35 -19.87
C PRO A 101 13.34 18.95 -19.42
N PHE A 102 12.93 17.71 -19.69
CA PHE A 102 11.64 17.17 -19.25
C PHE A 102 11.68 16.79 -17.77
N VAL A 103 12.82 16.23 -17.32
CA VAL A 103 13.09 15.98 -15.90
C VAL A 103 13.11 17.29 -15.12
N ASP A 104 13.77 18.34 -15.64
CA ASP A 104 13.77 19.67 -15.01
C ASP A 104 12.36 20.23 -14.86
N ARG A 105 11.51 20.06 -15.87
CA ARG A 105 10.12 20.50 -15.81
C ARG A 105 9.33 19.75 -14.73
N LEU A 106 9.58 18.45 -14.59
CA LEU A 106 8.96 17.61 -13.57
C LEU A 106 9.43 17.97 -12.16
N THR A 107 10.74 18.17 -11.96
CA THR A 107 11.30 18.50 -10.65
C THR A 107 10.91 19.91 -10.18
N ALA A 108 10.57 20.80 -11.11
CA ALA A 108 10.01 22.12 -10.82
C ALA A 108 8.54 22.10 -10.37
N LEU A 109 7.85 20.95 -10.35
CA LEU A 109 6.51 20.86 -9.76
C LEU A 109 6.55 21.11 -8.24
N PRO A 110 5.49 21.69 -7.66
CA PRO A 110 5.36 21.80 -6.22
C PRO A 110 5.21 20.43 -5.54
N ASP A 111 5.39 20.41 -4.22
CA ASP A 111 5.21 19.20 -3.43
C ASP A 111 3.77 18.68 -3.52
N GLY A 112 3.62 17.37 -3.64
CA GLY A 112 2.32 16.73 -3.70
C GLY A 112 2.28 15.43 -4.48
N GLU A 113 1.04 14.96 -4.72
CA GLU A 113 0.78 13.69 -5.37
C GLU A 113 1.20 13.67 -6.84
N ALA A 114 1.02 14.77 -7.58
CA ALA A 114 1.43 14.86 -8.98
C ALA A 114 2.94 14.63 -9.13
N LEU A 115 3.76 15.35 -8.36
CA LEU A 115 5.20 15.14 -8.33
C LEU A 115 5.55 13.71 -7.93
N SER A 116 4.92 13.16 -6.87
CA SER A 116 5.14 11.78 -6.43
C SER A 116 4.88 10.76 -7.54
N VAL A 117 3.80 10.91 -8.32
CA VAL A 117 3.51 10.03 -9.46
C VAL A 117 4.57 10.15 -10.54
N GLY A 118 4.91 11.38 -10.94
CA GLY A 118 5.89 11.62 -11.99
C GLY A 118 7.28 11.09 -11.63
N LEU A 119 7.79 11.38 -10.43
CA LEU A 119 9.10 10.90 -9.96
C LEU A 119 9.22 9.37 -10.05
N ARG A 120 8.19 8.65 -9.58
CA ARG A 120 8.20 7.17 -9.51
C ARG A 120 8.19 6.50 -10.88
N GLU A 121 7.45 7.07 -11.84
CA GLU A 121 7.36 6.49 -13.18
C GLU A 121 8.54 6.92 -14.06
N THR A 122 9.04 8.15 -13.92
CA THR A 122 10.20 8.64 -14.68
C THR A 122 11.50 7.94 -14.27
N ALA A 123 11.70 7.60 -12.99
CA ALA A 123 12.96 7.07 -12.48
C ALA A 123 13.47 5.78 -13.19
N LYS A 124 12.56 4.99 -13.77
CA LYS A 124 12.85 3.72 -14.46
C LYS A 124 13.48 3.92 -15.84
N HIS A 125 13.38 5.12 -16.40
CA HIS A 125 13.67 5.41 -17.81
C HIS A 125 14.75 6.47 -17.99
N VAL A 126 15.46 6.82 -16.92
CA VAL A 126 16.50 7.85 -16.94
C VAL A 126 17.86 7.27 -16.58
N PRO A 127 18.95 7.84 -17.14
CA PRO A 127 20.32 7.53 -16.71
C PRO A 127 20.60 8.04 -15.30
N ASP A 128 21.67 7.53 -14.69
CA ASP A 128 22.04 7.80 -13.29
C ASP A 128 22.09 9.29 -12.89
N PRO A 129 22.68 10.22 -13.68
CA PRO A 129 22.72 11.64 -13.29
C PRO A 129 21.33 12.25 -13.10
N LEU A 130 20.39 11.93 -14.00
CA LEU A 130 19.01 12.39 -13.90
C LEU A 130 18.25 11.66 -12.79
N ARG A 131 18.56 10.37 -12.56
CA ARG A 131 18.01 9.59 -11.45
C ARG A 131 18.39 10.18 -10.09
N VAL A 132 19.62 10.69 -9.95
CA VAL A 132 20.08 11.41 -8.76
C VAL A 132 19.27 12.70 -8.56
N ALA A 133 19.05 13.49 -9.61
CA ALA A 133 18.23 14.71 -9.51
C ALA A 133 16.78 14.40 -9.08
N LEU A 134 16.18 13.32 -9.61
CA LEU A 134 14.87 12.84 -9.17
C LEU A 134 14.87 12.41 -7.70
N PHE A 135 15.94 11.76 -7.24
CA PHE A 135 16.08 11.34 -5.84
C PHE A 135 16.19 12.53 -4.90
N GLU A 136 17.02 13.52 -5.23
CA GLU A 136 17.16 14.75 -4.44
C GLU A 136 15.83 15.50 -4.37
N ARG A 137 15.11 15.58 -5.49
CA ARG A 137 13.76 16.17 -5.49
C ARG A 137 12.76 15.37 -4.66
N ALA A 138 12.86 14.04 -4.67
CA ALA A 138 12.00 13.15 -3.89
C ALA A 138 12.17 13.38 -2.38
N LEU A 139 13.39 13.60 -1.90
CA LEU A 139 13.67 13.91 -0.49
C LEU A 139 13.01 15.21 -0.02
N LEU A 140 12.73 16.13 -0.94
CA LEU A 140 12.09 17.41 -0.65
C LEU A 140 10.56 17.36 -0.74
N ASN A 141 9.97 16.26 -1.23
CA ASN A 141 8.52 16.16 -1.45
C ASN A 141 7.77 15.85 -0.14
N ARG A 142 7.25 16.90 0.52
CA ARG A 142 6.70 16.80 1.88
C ARG A 142 5.58 15.77 2.04
N GLY A 143 5.73 14.88 3.03
CA GLY A 143 4.76 13.84 3.38
C GLY A 143 4.81 12.58 2.51
N THR A 144 5.69 12.52 1.51
CA THR A 144 5.95 11.33 0.69
C THR A 144 7.45 11.06 0.47
N GLU A 145 8.33 11.77 1.17
CA GLU A 145 9.79 11.79 1.00
C GLU A 145 10.35 10.37 0.95
N ARG A 146 10.01 9.57 1.96
CA ARG A 146 10.48 8.19 2.11
C ARG A 146 10.02 7.30 0.94
N ASP A 147 8.74 7.37 0.59
CA ASP A 147 8.15 6.44 -0.38
C ASP A 147 8.55 6.81 -1.82
N ASP A 148 8.77 8.09 -2.10
CA ASP A 148 9.29 8.58 -3.37
C ASP A 148 10.77 8.25 -3.51
N ALA A 149 11.59 8.57 -2.50
CA ALA A 149 13.01 8.26 -2.49
C ALA A 149 13.28 6.75 -2.63
N LYS A 150 12.49 5.90 -1.94
CA LYS A 150 12.58 4.43 -2.11
C LYS A 150 12.23 3.96 -3.51
N ALA A 151 11.30 4.61 -4.19
CA ALA A 151 10.93 4.24 -5.55
C ALA A 151 12.04 4.59 -6.54
N VAL A 152 12.67 5.77 -6.39
CA VAL A 152 13.82 6.17 -7.21
C VAL A 152 15.02 5.26 -6.94
N LEU A 153 15.34 4.97 -5.67
CA LEU A 153 16.40 4.02 -5.30
C LEU A 153 16.17 2.63 -5.90
N ARG A 154 14.93 2.13 -5.88
CA ARG A 154 14.61 0.82 -6.48
C ARG A 154 14.89 0.80 -7.98
N ALA A 155 14.61 1.89 -8.68
CA ALA A 155 14.92 2.01 -10.10
C ALA A 155 16.44 2.11 -10.36
N ALA A 156 17.22 2.49 -9.36
CA ALA A 156 18.67 2.58 -9.46
C ALA A 156 19.38 1.22 -9.38
N PHE A 157 18.75 0.19 -8.80
CA PHE A 157 19.37 -1.11 -8.55
C PHE A 157 18.48 -2.24 -9.03
N THR A 158 18.68 -2.66 -10.28
CA THR A 158 17.88 -3.71 -10.93
C THR A 158 18.72 -4.89 -11.39
N THR A 159 20.01 -4.66 -11.65
CA THR A 159 20.96 -5.64 -12.16
C THR A 159 22.26 -5.62 -11.36
N PRO A 160 23.10 -6.66 -11.44
CA PRO A 160 24.43 -6.64 -10.83
C PRO A 160 25.33 -5.50 -11.32
N ALA A 161 25.19 -5.06 -12.57
CA ALA A 161 25.97 -3.95 -13.13
C ALA A 161 25.69 -2.62 -12.42
N ASP A 162 24.47 -2.43 -11.92
CA ASP A 162 24.08 -1.21 -11.20
C ASP A 162 24.83 -1.05 -9.86
N LEU A 163 25.44 -2.12 -9.33
CA LEU A 163 26.18 -2.08 -8.07
C LEU A 163 27.46 -1.24 -8.15
N GLU A 164 27.96 -0.94 -9.36
CA GLU A 164 29.11 -0.06 -9.55
C GLU A 164 28.87 1.34 -8.95
N THR A 165 27.63 1.84 -8.95
CA THR A 165 27.30 3.17 -8.42
C THR A 165 26.82 3.12 -6.97
N ALA A 166 26.70 1.94 -6.36
CA ALA A 166 26.16 1.75 -5.01
C ALA A 166 26.93 2.54 -3.93
N GLY A 167 28.25 2.67 -4.04
CA GLY A 167 29.05 3.48 -3.10
C GLY A 167 28.70 4.97 -3.15
N ALA A 168 28.40 5.49 -4.34
CA ALA A 168 27.98 6.88 -4.53
C ALA A 168 26.57 7.13 -3.98
N TRP A 169 25.68 6.15 -4.07
CA TRP A 169 24.36 6.18 -3.43
C TRP A 169 24.47 6.10 -1.91
N GLN A 170 25.30 5.21 -1.38
CA GLN A 170 25.57 5.11 0.06
C GLN A 170 26.04 6.46 0.64
N ALA A 171 27.00 7.12 -0.01
CA ALA A 171 27.48 8.44 0.40
C ALA A 171 26.37 9.50 0.42
N ARG A 172 25.48 9.50 -0.58
CA ARG A 172 24.31 10.41 -0.62
C ARG A 172 23.34 10.15 0.53
N LEU A 173 23.06 8.88 0.85
CA LEU A 173 22.18 8.54 1.96
C LEU A 173 22.77 8.92 3.32
N ARG A 174 24.10 8.87 3.46
CA ARG A 174 24.80 9.43 4.64
C ARG A 174 24.66 10.95 4.72
N ALA A 175 24.54 11.67 3.60
CA ALA A 175 24.43 13.12 3.65
C ALA A 175 23.04 13.63 4.07
N ILE A 176 22.05 12.74 4.25
CA ILE A 176 20.69 13.13 4.68
C ILE A 176 20.72 13.57 6.16
N ASP A 177 20.20 14.77 6.42
CA ASP A 177 20.18 15.39 7.74
C ASP A 177 19.29 14.66 8.75
N ASP A 178 18.13 14.18 8.31
CA ASP A 178 17.22 13.38 9.14
C ASP A 178 17.78 11.95 9.32
N PRO A 179 18.25 11.58 10.52
CA PRO A 179 18.85 10.27 10.74
C PRO A 179 17.84 9.13 10.66
N GLU A 180 16.54 9.35 10.93
CA GLU A 180 15.51 8.31 10.81
C GLU A 180 15.24 8.00 9.33
N LEU A 181 15.02 9.04 8.52
CA LEU A 181 14.84 8.90 7.08
C LEU A 181 16.09 8.26 6.45
N SER A 182 17.27 8.74 6.82
CA SER A 182 18.55 8.19 6.39
C SER A 182 18.67 6.70 6.73
N ALA A 183 18.43 6.29 7.98
CA ALA A 183 18.47 4.89 8.39
C ALA A 183 17.50 4.01 7.57
N ARG A 184 16.26 4.48 7.35
CA ARG A 184 15.24 3.74 6.59
C ARG A 184 15.59 3.59 5.10
N LEU A 185 16.23 4.59 4.50
CA LEU A 185 16.67 4.54 3.11
C LEU A 185 17.96 3.72 2.96
N MET A 186 18.90 3.82 3.90
CA MET A 186 20.12 3.01 3.92
C MET A 186 19.81 1.52 4.11
N ALA A 187 18.87 1.18 5.00
CA ALA A 187 18.40 -0.20 5.16
C ALA A 187 17.74 -0.72 3.88
N PHE A 188 17.04 0.15 3.15
CA PHE A 188 16.47 -0.20 1.86
C PHE A 188 17.55 -0.41 0.78
N LEU A 189 18.57 0.44 0.71
CA LEU A 189 19.72 0.26 -0.18
C LEU A 189 20.45 -1.05 0.12
N HIS A 190 20.74 -1.30 1.40
CA HIS A 190 21.34 -2.55 1.85
C HIS A 190 20.54 -3.76 1.36
N HIS A 191 19.21 -3.74 1.54
CA HIS A 191 18.34 -4.80 1.05
C HIS A 191 18.42 -4.99 -0.48
N GLN A 192 18.48 -3.91 -1.26
CA GLN A 192 18.67 -4.02 -2.72
C GLN A 192 20.01 -4.70 -3.06
N ILE A 193 21.11 -4.23 -2.47
CA ILE A 193 22.45 -4.77 -2.72
C ILE A 193 22.50 -6.25 -2.33
N ALA A 194 22.07 -6.58 -1.11
CA ALA A 194 22.15 -7.95 -0.58
C ALA A 194 21.23 -8.93 -1.34
N THR A 195 20.13 -8.44 -1.94
CA THR A 195 19.26 -9.25 -2.80
C THR A 195 19.91 -9.53 -4.18
N ILE A 196 20.66 -8.56 -4.72
CA ILE A 196 21.34 -8.70 -6.01
C ILE A 196 22.64 -9.51 -5.87
N ALA A 197 23.44 -9.21 -4.85
CA ALA A 197 24.73 -9.84 -4.57
C ALA A 197 25.00 -9.83 -3.06
N SER A 198 24.66 -10.94 -2.38
CA SER A 198 24.77 -11.11 -0.93
C SER A 198 26.21 -11.03 -0.39
N THR A 199 27.21 -11.30 -1.22
CA THR A 199 28.65 -11.24 -0.88
C THR A 199 29.33 -9.95 -1.31
N HIS A 200 28.56 -8.97 -1.80
CA HIS A 200 29.12 -7.71 -2.27
C HIS A 200 29.77 -6.93 -1.11
N ALA A 201 30.94 -6.32 -1.36
CA ALA A 201 31.74 -5.63 -0.33
C ALA A 201 30.98 -4.50 0.41
N LEU A 202 29.93 -3.95 -0.21
CA LEU A 202 29.10 -2.90 0.40
C LEU A 202 28.02 -3.41 1.35
N VAL A 203 27.74 -4.72 1.39
CA VAL A 203 26.71 -5.28 2.28
C VAL A 203 27.02 -4.96 3.75
N GLU A 204 28.26 -5.17 4.17
CA GLU A 204 28.70 -4.88 5.53
C GLU A 204 28.77 -3.37 5.81
N SER A 205 29.34 -2.60 4.89
CA SER A 205 29.52 -1.15 5.09
C SER A 205 28.19 -0.41 5.14
N THR A 206 27.20 -0.80 4.33
CA THR A 206 25.86 -0.20 4.36
C THR A 206 25.14 -0.49 5.65
N MET A 207 25.29 -1.70 6.21
CA MET A 207 24.67 -2.04 7.49
C MET A 207 25.36 -1.35 8.68
N ALA A 208 26.68 -1.16 8.61
CA ALA A 208 27.41 -0.34 9.59
C ALA A 208 26.88 1.11 9.63
N ASP A 209 26.54 1.69 8.48
CA ASP A 209 25.94 3.03 8.44
C ASP A 209 24.52 3.05 8.99
N VAL A 210 23.72 2.02 8.69
CA VAL A 210 22.37 1.88 9.26
C VAL A 210 22.45 1.87 10.78
N ALA A 211 23.37 1.09 11.34
CA ALA A 211 23.62 1.03 12.77
C ALA A 211 24.05 2.40 13.34
N GLN A 212 24.96 3.10 12.66
CA GLN A 212 25.37 4.46 13.06
C GLN A 212 24.21 5.46 13.05
N ARG A 213 23.35 5.42 12.03
CA ARG A 213 22.18 6.29 11.92
C ARG A 213 21.13 5.98 12.98
N LEU A 214 20.93 4.71 13.31
CA LEU A 214 20.05 4.30 14.40
C LEU A 214 20.53 4.83 15.75
N ALA A 215 21.83 4.74 16.04
CA ALA A 215 22.42 5.34 17.23
C ALA A 215 22.22 6.87 17.28
N ALA A 216 22.27 7.55 16.13
CA ALA A 216 22.00 8.99 16.05
C ALA A 216 20.52 9.39 16.28
N THR A 217 19.59 8.44 16.24
CA THR A 217 18.17 8.68 16.58
C THR A 217 17.88 8.55 18.08
N THR A 218 18.87 8.20 18.91
CA THR A 218 18.70 7.99 20.36
C THR A 218 18.27 9.29 21.04
N GLY A 219 17.17 9.23 21.80
CA GLY A 219 16.60 10.39 22.49
C GLY A 219 15.78 11.35 21.62
N ARG A 220 15.61 11.08 20.31
CA ARG A 220 14.80 11.94 19.40
C ARG A 220 13.34 11.51 19.28
N SER A 221 13.05 10.24 19.54
CA SER A 221 11.71 9.64 19.45
C SER A 221 11.37 8.91 20.74
N ASP A 222 10.07 8.74 21.02
CA ASP A 222 9.62 7.93 22.14
C ASP A 222 10.02 6.45 21.97
N ALA A 223 9.99 5.68 23.07
CA ALA A 223 10.41 4.28 23.06
C ALA A 223 9.63 3.44 22.03
N ARG A 224 8.36 3.76 21.78
CA ARG A 224 7.52 3.04 20.81
C ARG A 224 7.93 3.31 19.37
N GLY A 225 8.10 4.58 18.99
CA GLY A 225 8.59 4.96 17.66
C GLY A 225 9.97 4.40 17.36
N ARG A 226 10.85 4.34 18.38
CA ARG A 226 12.17 3.69 18.30
C ARG A 226 12.05 2.20 17.98
N ILE A 227 11.24 1.47 18.74
CA ILE A 227 10.99 0.03 18.51
C ILE A 227 10.44 -0.21 17.09
N ASP A 228 9.50 0.62 16.63
CA ASP A 228 8.89 0.49 15.31
C ASP A 228 9.89 0.77 14.17
N LEU A 229 10.78 1.76 14.34
CA LEU A 229 11.88 2.03 13.42
C LEU A 229 12.83 0.84 13.30
N TRP A 230 13.34 0.34 14.44
CA TRP A 230 14.22 -0.81 14.48
C TRP A 230 13.60 -2.04 13.84
N ARG A 231 12.36 -2.38 14.20
CA ARG A 231 11.64 -3.51 13.62
C ARG A 231 11.50 -3.40 12.11
N ALA A 232 11.20 -2.21 11.60
CA ALA A 232 11.08 -1.98 10.17
C ALA A 232 12.42 -2.24 9.43
N ILE A 233 13.56 -1.96 10.06
CA ILE A 233 14.90 -2.19 9.50
C ILE A 233 15.28 -3.67 9.61
N VAL A 234 15.10 -4.28 10.78
CA VAL A 234 15.40 -5.71 11.01
C VAL A 234 14.63 -6.60 10.05
N GLN A 235 13.40 -6.25 9.70
CA GLN A 235 12.59 -6.99 8.73
C GLN A 235 13.12 -6.96 7.29
N THR A 236 14.04 -6.03 6.96
CA THR A 236 14.64 -5.94 5.61
C THR A 236 15.92 -6.75 5.44
N LEU A 237 16.46 -7.32 6.52
CA LEU A 237 17.69 -8.09 6.47
C LEU A 237 17.48 -9.38 5.69
N VAL A 238 18.44 -9.71 4.81
CA VAL A 238 18.39 -10.92 3.98
C VAL A 238 19.66 -11.77 4.08
N VAL A 239 20.68 -11.30 4.81
CA VAL A 239 21.95 -12.01 5.00
C VAL A 239 22.38 -12.00 6.48
N PRO A 240 22.93 -13.12 7.00
CA PRO A 240 23.35 -13.24 8.41
C PRO A 240 24.36 -12.20 8.89
N SER A 241 25.36 -11.86 8.09
CA SER A 241 26.43 -10.91 8.46
C SER A 241 25.92 -9.50 8.78
N SER A 242 24.68 -9.18 8.39
CA SER A 242 24.06 -7.88 8.69
C SER A 242 23.54 -7.75 10.12
N LEU A 243 23.54 -8.83 10.91
CA LEU A 243 23.12 -8.78 12.29
C LEU A 243 24.19 -8.16 13.20
N ASP A 244 25.49 -8.35 12.92
CA ASP A 244 26.59 -7.89 13.80
C ASP A 244 26.60 -6.37 14.07
N PRO A 245 26.38 -5.49 13.07
CA PRO A 245 26.36 -4.06 13.33
C PRO A 245 25.14 -3.63 14.16
N LEU A 246 24.00 -4.30 13.97
CA LEU A 246 22.75 -3.98 14.65
C LEU A 246 22.75 -4.44 16.11
N GLU A 247 23.31 -5.62 16.39
CA GLU A 247 23.50 -6.14 17.75
C GLU A 247 24.47 -5.30 18.58
N ARG A 248 25.45 -4.65 17.96
CA ARG A 248 26.29 -3.67 18.66
C ARG A 248 25.55 -2.35 18.89
N ALA A 249 24.80 -1.86 17.90
CA ALA A 249 24.13 -0.58 18.02
C ALA A 249 22.97 -0.58 19.04
N ILE A 250 22.24 -1.70 19.17
CA ILE A 250 21.15 -1.84 20.15
C ILE A 250 21.65 -1.77 21.61
N GLU A 251 22.93 -2.00 21.89
CA GLU A 251 23.49 -1.88 23.25
C GLU A 251 23.38 -0.46 23.80
N THR A 252 23.31 0.54 22.91
CA THR A 252 23.14 1.96 23.27
C THR A 252 21.70 2.33 23.64
N GLU A 253 20.75 1.39 23.51
CA GLU A 253 19.34 1.59 23.81
C GLU A 253 18.98 1.33 25.28
N PRO A 254 17.94 1.98 25.81
CA PRO A 254 17.37 1.63 27.10
C PRO A 254 16.90 0.17 27.17
N PRO A 255 16.93 -0.49 28.34
CA PRO A 255 16.63 -1.91 28.50
C PRO A 255 15.32 -2.38 27.86
N GLY A 256 14.25 -1.57 27.96
CA GLY A 256 12.95 -1.89 27.35
C GLY A 256 12.94 -1.89 25.81
N VAL A 257 13.65 -0.94 25.19
CA VAL A 257 13.80 -0.91 23.72
C VAL A 257 14.72 -2.04 23.27
N ARG A 258 15.83 -2.24 24.01
CA ARG A 258 16.79 -3.32 23.77
C ARG A 258 16.11 -4.69 23.81
N ALA A 259 15.21 -4.95 24.77
CA ALA A 259 14.48 -6.21 24.84
C ALA A 259 13.53 -6.41 23.64
N ASP A 260 12.75 -5.40 23.24
CA ASP A 260 11.82 -5.50 22.08
C ASP A 260 12.55 -5.70 20.75
N VAL A 261 13.73 -5.09 20.59
CA VAL A 261 14.54 -5.14 19.37
C VAL A 261 15.41 -6.40 19.33
N ALA A 262 15.97 -6.85 20.45
CA ALA A 262 16.68 -8.13 20.55
C ALA A 262 15.74 -9.30 20.19
N LEU A 263 14.49 -9.25 20.65
CA LEU A 263 13.46 -10.22 20.23
C LEU A 263 13.22 -10.21 18.71
N ALA A 264 13.21 -9.02 18.09
CA ALA A 264 13.04 -8.89 16.65
C ALA A 264 14.26 -9.39 15.86
N LEU A 265 15.47 -9.10 16.35
CA LEU A 265 16.73 -9.60 15.81
C LEU A 265 16.80 -11.12 15.92
N GLY A 266 16.45 -11.71 17.06
CA GLY A 266 16.45 -13.16 17.25
C GLY A 266 15.47 -13.86 16.31
N ALA A 267 14.27 -13.31 16.16
CA ALA A 267 13.29 -13.82 15.19
C ALA A 267 13.71 -13.63 13.72
N GLN A 268 14.59 -12.68 13.42
CA GLN A 268 15.18 -12.53 12.08
C GLN A 268 16.36 -13.48 11.89
N ALA A 269 17.21 -13.66 12.91
CA ALA A 269 18.32 -14.61 12.91
C ALA A 269 17.83 -16.03 12.66
N ASP A 270 16.77 -16.47 13.35
CA ASP A 270 16.13 -17.78 13.10
C ASP A 270 15.65 -17.91 11.65
N ARG A 271 15.00 -16.87 11.10
CA ARG A 271 14.56 -16.85 9.69
C ARG A 271 15.72 -16.90 8.69
N LEU A 272 16.90 -16.42 9.07
CA LEU A 272 18.12 -16.48 8.27
C LEU A 272 18.91 -17.79 8.49
N GLY A 273 18.44 -18.68 9.37
CA GLY A 273 19.09 -19.97 9.67
C GLY A 273 20.11 -19.92 10.81
N GLU A 274 20.31 -18.76 11.44
CA GLU A 274 21.28 -18.52 12.52
C GLU A 274 20.72 -18.92 13.88
N LYS A 275 20.53 -20.23 14.11
CA LYS A 275 19.81 -20.75 15.28
C LYS A 275 20.51 -20.49 16.61
N GLU A 276 21.83 -20.67 16.67
CA GLU A 276 22.62 -20.42 17.89
C GLU A 276 22.55 -18.94 18.28
N ARG A 277 22.70 -18.07 17.28
CA ARG A 277 22.57 -16.62 17.44
C ARG A 277 21.17 -16.19 17.87
N ALA A 278 20.14 -16.78 17.27
CA ALA A 278 18.75 -16.55 17.68
C ALA A 278 18.52 -16.95 19.15
N SER A 279 19.07 -18.10 19.57
CA SER A 279 19.01 -18.55 20.97
C SER A 279 19.69 -17.55 21.91
N ALA A 280 20.90 -17.10 21.58
CA ALA A 280 21.62 -16.13 22.40
C ALA A 280 20.84 -14.81 22.56
N LEU A 281 20.25 -14.29 21.48
CA LEU A 281 19.41 -13.10 21.52
C LEU A 281 18.14 -13.29 22.38
N PHE A 282 17.57 -14.49 22.36
CA PHE A 282 16.42 -14.82 23.22
C PHE A 282 16.80 -14.90 24.70
N ASP A 283 17.98 -15.42 25.01
CA ASP A 283 18.52 -15.43 26.38
C ASP A 283 18.79 -14.01 26.87
N ASP A 284 19.26 -13.13 25.98
CA ASP A 284 19.44 -11.71 26.29
C ASP A 284 18.10 -11.03 26.61
N VAL A 285 17.04 -11.31 25.85
CA VAL A 285 15.68 -10.80 26.15
C VAL A 285 15.25 -11.23 27.56
N GLU A 286 15.46 -12.49 27.93
CA GLU A 286 15.09 -13.01 29.26
C GLU A 286 15.83 -12.28 30.39
N ARG A 287 17.12 -11.97 30.21
CA ARG A 287 17.88 -11.15 31.17
C ARG A 287 17.36 -9.73 31.27
N LEU A 288 17.03 -9.11 30.13
CA LEU A 288 16.60 -7.72 30.05
C LEU A 288 15.21 -7.47 30.62
N VAL A 289 14.33 -8.48 30.58
CA VAL A 289 12.96 -8.38 31.09
C VAL A 289 12.92 -7.99 32.58
N ALA A 290 13.94 -8.35 33.37
CA ALA A 290 14.05 -7.98 34.78
C ALA A 290 14.17 -6.46 35.03
N GLU A 291 14.61 -5.69 34.03
CA GLU A 291 14.82 -4.24 34.10
C GLU A 291 13.64 -3.43 33.50
N VAL A 292 12.57 -4.11 33.09
CA VAL A 292 11.45 -3.54 32.34
C VAL A 292 10.17 -3.58 33.19
N PRO A 293 9.24 -2.60 33.06
CA PRO A 293 8.00 -2.62 33.84
C PRO A 293 7.20 -3.93 33.69
N PRO A 294 6.55 -4.44 34.75
CA PRO A 294 5.91 -5.77 34.76
C PRO A 294 4.93 -6.01 33.60
N THR A 295 4.09 -5.01 33.27
CA THR A 295 3.13 -5.11 32.16
C THR A 295 3.80 -5.26 30.79
N HIS A 296 5.01 -4.73 30.63
CA HIS A 296 5.80 -4.83 29.40
C HIS A 296 6.61 -6.15 29.42
N ALA A 297 7.18 -6.52 30.57
CA ALA A 297 7.84 -7.80 30.81
C ALA A 297 6.96 -9.00 30.39
N ASP A 298 5.72 -9.08 30.89
CA ASP A 298 4.77 -10.16 30.57
C ASP A 298 4.53 -10.30 29.06
N ARG A 299 4.36 -9.16 28.38
CA ARG A 299 4.17 -9.10 26.92
C ARG A 299 5.40 -9.61 26.16
N LEU A 300 6.61 -9.31 26.65
CA LEU A 300 7.85 -9.78 26.03
C LEU A 300 8.05 -11.27 26.24
N LEU A 301 7.82 -11.77 27.46
CA LEU A 301 7.93 -13.20 27.77
C LEU A 301 6.99 -14.05 26.93
N GLY A 302 5.71 -13.65 26.79
CA GLY A 302 4.77 -14.41 25.93
C GLY A 302 5.19 -14.46 24.44
N LYS A 303 5.79 -13.38 23.93
CA LYS A 303 6.35 -13.39 22.56
C LYS A 303 7.64 -14.21 22.47
N LEU A 304 8.48 -14.17 23.49
CA LEU A 304 9.72 -14.93 23.59
C LEU A 304 9.44 -16.43 23.61
N GLU A 305 8.46 -16.87 24.38
CA GLU A 305 7.99 -18.27 24.40
C GLU A 305 7.56 -18.74 23.01
N THR A 306 6.78 -17.91 22.32
CA THR A 306 6.34 -18.18 20.93
C THR A 306 7.55 -18.29 19.99
N ALA A 307 8.52 -17.39 20.11
CA ALA A 307 9.72 -17.37 19.26
C ALA A 307 10.64 -18.59 19.54
N ARG A 308 10.82 -18.97 20.81
CA ARG A 308 11.57 -20.17 21.20
C ARG A 308 10.90 -21.46 20.72
N ALA A 309 9.57 -21.51 20.71
CA ALA A 309 8.84 -22.63 20.12
C ALA A 309 9.16 -22.77 18.63
N TYR A 310 9.09 -21.67 17.86
CA TYR A 310 9.49 -21.68 16.44
C TYR A 310 10.94 -22.14 16.25
N LEU A 311 11.88 -21.68 17.08
CA LEU A 311 13.30 -22.07 17.01
C LEU A 311 13.50 -23.59 17.22
N ARG A 312 12.72 -24.19 18.13
CA ARG A 312 12.69 -25.66 18.36
C ARG A 312 12.00 -26.45 17.23
N GLY A 313 11.50 -25.78 16.20
CA GLY A 313 10.72 -26.40 15.13
C GLY A 313 9.29 -26.74 15.56
N GLU A 314 8.87 -26.28 16.73
CA GLU A 314 7.49 -26.37 17.17
C GLU A 314 6.70 -25.30 16.42
N THR A 315 5.51 -25.65 15.92
CA THR A 315 4.57 -24.63 15.46
C THR A 315 3.66 -24.32 16.64
N PRO A 316 3.83 -23.19 17.34
CA PRO A 316 2.78 -22.68 18.20
C PRO A 316 1.62 -22.25 17.29
N GLY A 317 0.71 -23.18 16.99
CA GLY A 317 -0.48 -22.97 16.15
C GLY A 317 -0.19 -22.66 14.67
N GLY A 318 -0.37 -23.65 13.79
CA GLY A 318 -0.06 -23.52 12.36
C GLY A 318 -0.91 -22.48 11.58
N LYS A 319 -0.27 -21.79 10.62
CA LYS A 319 -0.75 -21.51 9.24
C LYS A 319 0.26 -20.67 8.42
N LYS A 320 0.78 -21.26 7.32
CA LYS A 320 1.62 -20.64 6.27
C LYS A 320 0.80 -19.75 5.31
N GLY A 321 1.44 -18.73 4.75
CA GLY A 321 1.06 -18.07 3.48
C GLY A 321 1.09 -16.52 3.49
N ALA A 322 2.08 -15.93 2.83
CA ALA A 322 2.31 -14.48 2.70
C ALA A 322 1.33 -13.76 1.74
N PRO A 323 1.14 -12.42 1.82
CA PRO A 323 0.40 -11.66 0.82
C PRO A 323 1.27 -10.77 -0.07
N GLU A 324 0.97 -10.81 -1.38
CA GLU A 324 1.44 -9.89 -2.41
C GLU A 324 0.48 -8.68 -2.57
N LYS A 325 0.99 -7.61 -3.21
CA LYS A 325 0.59 -6.18 -3.11
C LYS A 325 -0.74 -5.80 -3.79
N ARG A 326 -1.41 -4.76 -3.27
CA ARG A 326 -2.53 -4.02 -3.94
C ARG A 326 -2.22 -2.52 -4.10
N SER A 327 -2.55 -2.01 -5.27
CA SER A 327 -2.50 -0.62 -5.78
C SER A 327 -3.55 0.33 -5.17
N LYS A 328 -3.34 1.65 -5.36
CA LYS A 328 -3.99 2.79 -4.68
C LYS A 328 -5.35 3.23 -5.29
N PRO A 329 -6.27 3.85 -4.51
CA PRO A 329 -7.57 4.34 -4.98
C PRO A 329 -7.68 5.88 -5.16
N VAL A 330 -8.65 6.28 -5.99
CA VAL A 330 -9.08 7.65 -6.38
C VAL A 330 -9.87 8.36 -5.24
N PRO A 331 -9.81 9.71 -5.09
CA PRO A 331 -10.47 10.41 -3.98
C PRO A 331 -11.95 10.74 -4.28
N MET A 332 -12.81 10.55 -3.26
CA MET A 332 -14.23 10.92 -3.31
C MET A 332 -14.56 12.01 -2.28
N GLN A 333 -15.30 13.03 -2.72
CA GLN A 333 -15.68 14.24 -1.97
C GLN A 333 -16.43 13.92 -0.66
N ARG A 334 -16.08 14.66 0.40
CA ARG A 334 -16.74 14.62 1.72
C ARG A 334 -18.10 15.31 1.65
N GLN A 335 -19.20 14.55 1.64
CA GLN A 335 -20.50 15.04 2.07
C GLN A 335 -20.75 14.56 3.51
N SER A 336 -20.96 15.52 4.41
CA SER A 336 -21.57 15.32 5.72
C SER A 336 -23.04 14.91 5.54
N GLY A 337 -23.30 13.66 5.16
CA GLY A 337 -24.66 13.14 5.10
C GLY A 337 -25.14 12.76 6.50
N ARG A 338 -26.41 13.03 6.79
CA ARG A 338 -27.06 12.58 8.03
C ARG A 338 -27.15 11.04 8.00
N LEU A 339 -26.81 10.36 9.10
CA LEU A 339 -26.97 8.91 9.22
C LEU A 339 -28.43 8.52 8.96
N THR A 340 -28.65 7.48 8.15
CA THR A 340 -29.98 6.86 8.03
C THR A 340 -30.30 6.06 9.30
N ALA A 341 -31.58 5.98 9.68
CA ALA A 341 -32.01 5.24 10.87
C ALA A 341 -31.72 3.73 10.73
N PRO A 342 -31.43 3.01 11.85
CA PRO A 342 -31.29 1.56 11.82
C PRO A 342 -32.55 0.89 11.27
N SER A 343 -32.36 -0.05 10.36
CA SER A 343 -33.41 -0.91 9.81
C SER A 343 -33.58 -2.21 10.61
N GLY A 344 -32.72 -2.44 11.60
CA GLY A 344 -32.62 -3.72 12.31
C GLY A 344 -31.78 -4.77 11.56
N HIS A 345 -31.42 -4.53 10.29
CA HIS A 345 -30.56 -5.43 9.52
C HIS A 345 -29.07 -5.04 9.64
N SER A 346 -28.21 -6.03 9.45
CA SER A 346 -26.76 -5.90 9.64
C SER A 346 -25.96 -6.42 8.44
N LEU A 347 -24.85 -5.74 8.14
CA LEU A 347 -23.80 -6.25 7.27
C LEU A 347 -22.63 -6.72 8.13
N ALA A 348 -22.31 -8.02 8.04
CA ALA A 348 -21.24 -8.63 8.81
C ALA A 348 -20.00 -8.91 7.96
N LEU A 349 -18.85 -8.44 8.41
CA LEU A 349 -17.54 -8.74 7.85
C LEU A 349 -16.86 -9.80 8.71
N LEU A 350 -16.61 -10.97 8.14
CA LEU A 350 -15.80 -12.00 8.77
C LEU A 350 -14.34 -11.83 8.37
N ASN A 351 -13.49 -11.55 9.34
CA ASN A 351 -12.05 -11.57 9.13
C ASN A 351 -11.57 -13.00 8.84
N THR A 352 -11.21 -13.29 7.60
CA THR A 352 -10.70 -14.61 7.20
C THR A 352 -9.21 -14.58 6.88
N TYR A 353 -8.53 -13.48 7.22
CA TYR A 353 -7.09 -13.38 7.18
C TYR A 353 -6.46 -14.07 8.38
N THR A 354 -5.32 -14.70 8.16
CA THR A 354 -4.46 -15.23 9.22
C THR A 354 -3.41 -14.19 9.62
N GLY A 355 -3.07 -14.17 10.91
CA GLY A 355 -2.12 -13.23 11.50
C GLY A 355 -2.77 -12.02 12.19
N GLY A 356 -1.94 -11.14 12.74
CA GLY A 356 -2.39 -9.97 13.50
C GLY A 356 -3.00 -8.85 12.64
N VAL A 357 -3.10 -7.67 13.23
CA VAL A 357 -3.70 -6.49 12.60
C VAL A 357 -2.96 -6.09 11.32
N LYS A 358 -3.70 -5.92 10.22
CA LYS A 358 -3.19 -5.50 8.91
C LYS A 358 -4.01 -4.35 8.37
N GLU A 359 -3.44 -3.57 7.46
CA GLU A 359 -4.11 -2.44 6.81
C GLU A 359 -5.43 -2.84 6.15
N ILE A 360 -5.54 -4.08 5.66
CA ILE A 360 -6.74 -4.60 5.02
C ILE A 360 -7.96 -4.66 5.94
N HIS A 361 -7.77 -4.83 7.26
CA HIS A 361 -8.87 -4.78 8.23
C HIS A 361 -9.48 -3.39 8.26
N PHE A 362 -8.63 -2.36 8.36
CA PHE A 362 -9.07 -0.96 8.36
C PHE A 362 -9.69 -0.57 7.02
N ARG A 363 -9.11 -1.00 5.89
CA ARG A 363 -9.69 -0.74 4.57
C ARG A 363 -11.07 -1.39 4.41
N ALA A 364 -11.29 -2.60 4.93
CA ALA A 364 -12.58 -3.27 4.88
C ALA A 364 -13.64 -2.51 5.70
N VAL A 365 -13.31 -2.12 6.93
CA VAL A 365 -14.18 -1.31 7.80
C VAL A 365 -14.48 0.06 7.16
N ALA A 366 -13.47 0.75 6.65
CA ALA A 366 -13.61 2.06 5.99
C ALA A 366 -14.48 2.01 4.72
N ARG A 367 -14.56 0.85 4.03
CA ARG A 367 -15.43 0.67 2.87
C ARG A 367 -16.86 0.32 3.28
N ALA A 368 -17.05 -0.49 4.31
CA ALA A 368 -18.38 -0.92 4.76
C ALA A 368 -19.13 0.16 5.56
N ALA A 369 -18.43 0.95 6.35
CA ALA A 369 -19.03 2.00 7.18
C ALA A 369 -19.92 2.99 6.41
N PRO A 370 -19.47 3.64 5.30
CA PRO A 370 -20.33 4.53 4.55
C PRO A 370 -21.56 3.84 3.95
N LEU A 371 -21.44 2.57 3.56
CA LEU A 371 -22.59 1.78 3.06
C LEU A 371 -23.63 1.54 4.16
N CYS A 372 -23.18 1.13 5.35
CA CYS A 372 -24.06 0.91 6.49
C CYS A 372 -24.76 2.20 6.93
N ALA A 373 -24.02 3.31 6.92
CA ALA A 373 -24.55 4.64 7.20
C ALA A 373 -25.57 5.11 6.17
N ALA A 374 -25.38 4.80 4.88
CA ALA A 374 -26.27 5.20 3.79
C ALA A 374 -27.55 4.36 3.70
N PHE A 375 -27.48 3.08 4.05
CA PHE A 375 -28.59 2.13 3.87
C PHE A 375 -29.33 1.76 5.16
N GLY A 376 -28.93 2.31 6.30
CA GLY A 376 -29.61 2.10 7.59
C GLY A 376 -29.24 0.75 8.19
N LEU A 377 -28.04 0.25 7.94
CA LEU A 377 -27.58 -1.05 8.43
C LEU A 377 -26.65 -0.88 9.62
N ASP A 378 -26.59 -1.89 10.47
CA ASP A 378 -25.55 -1.98 11.48
C ASP A 378 -24.34 -2.74 10.91
N LEU A 379 -23.13 -2.37 11.37
CA LEU A 379 -21.89 -2.99 10.95
C LEU A 379 -21.44 -4.00 12.01
N VAL A 380 -21.29 -5.26 11.62
CA VAL A 380 -20.83 -6.34 12.52
C VAL A 380 -19.46 -6.82 12.09
N LEU A 381 -18.50 -6.84 13.00
CA LEU A 381 -17.10 -7.15 12.76
C LEU A 381 -16.74 -8.44 13.49
N VAL A 382 -16.67 -9.52 12.73
CA VAL A 382 -16.55 -10.88 13.26
C VAL A 382 -15.11 -11.36 13.17
N GLY A 383 -14.50 -11.69 14.30
CA GLY A 383 -13.12 -12.18 14.39
C GLY A 383 -12.05 -11.13 14.09
N PHE A 384 -12.37 -9.85 14.26
CA PHE A 384 -11.40 -8.77 14.03
C PHE A 384 -10.37 -8.72 15.17
N PRO A 385 -9.07 -8.51 14.85
CA PRO A 385 -7.98 -8.72 15.81
C PRO A 385 -7.71 -7.53 16.74
N LEU A 386 -8.70 -6.65 16.95
CA LEU A 386 -8.60 -5.48 17.83
C LEU A 386 -9.92 -5.23 18.57
N PRO A 387 -9.87 -4.63 19.77
CA PRO A 387 -11.04 -4.06 20.41
C PRO A 387 -11.74 -3.05 19.49
N LEU A 388 -13.08 -2.98 19.59
CA LEU A 388 -13.89 -2.14 18.72
C LEU A 388 -13.49 -0.67 18.75
N THR A 389 -13.20 -0.11 19.92
CA THR A 389 -12.77 1.28 20.10
C THR A 389 -11.49 1.58 19.33
N GLU A 390 -10.47 0.74 19.52
CA GLU A 390 -9.19 0.86 18.81
C GLU A 390 -9.40 0.68 17.30
N LEU A 391 -10.24 -0.27 16.88
CA LEU A 391 -10.52 -0.50 15.48
C LEU A 391 -11.17 0.71 14.79
N VAL A 392 -12.10 1.39 15.47
CA VAL A 392 -12.77 2.60 14.97
C VAL A 392 -11.77 3.76 14.87
N GLU A 393 -10.99 4.02 15.93
CA GLU A 393 -9.99 5.10 15.96
C GLU A 393 -8.91 4.91 14.89
N ARG A 394 -8.38 3.69 14.78
CA ARG A 394 -7.36 3.33 13.79
C ARG A 394 -7.92 3.38 12.38
N THR A 395 -9.15 2.94 12.15
CA THR A 395 -9.79 3.07 10.83
C THR A 395 -9.93 4.54 10.44
N ALA A 396 -10.29 5.41 11.38
CA ALA A 396 -10.46 6.84 11.12
C ALA A 396 -9.12 7.55 10.83
N ARG A 397 -8.03 7.12 11.48
CA ARG A 397 -6.69 7.72 11.33
C ARG A 397 -5.89 7.14 10.16
N GLU A 398 -5.94 5.83 9.96
CA GLU A 398 -5.03 5.08 9.07
C GLU A 398 -5.57 4.93 7.65
N THR A 399 -6.84 5.26 7.40
CA THR A 399 -7.45 5.09 6.07
C THR A 399 -7.77 6.43 5.39
N ARG A 400 -7.31 6.56 4.14
CA ARG A 400 -7.66 7.70 3.26
C ARG A 400 -8.90 7.42 2.39
N ILE A 401 -9.45 6.22 2.47
CA ILE A 401 -10.74 5.86 1.86
C ILE A 401 -11.81 6.66 2.61
N GLY A 402 -12.63 7.45 1.93
CA GLY A 402 -13.55 8.48 2.49
C GLY A 402 -14.63 8.02 3.50
N GLY A 403 -14.47 6.85 4.12
CA GLY A 403 -15.34 6.26 5.13
C GLY A 403 -15.05 6.62 6.60
N HIS A 404 -13.96 7.35 6.88
CA HIS A 404 -13.54 7.68 8.25
C HIS A 404 -14.57 8.44 9.12
N PRO A 405 -15.40 9.37 8.59
CA PRO A 405 -16.42 10.02 9.43
C PRO A 405 -17.51 9.02 9.82
N TRP A 406 -17.90 8.16 8.88
CA TRP A 406 -19.01 7.24 9.02
C TRP A 406 -18.78 6.13 10.04
N VAL A 407 -17.56 5.59 10.13
CA VAL A 407 -17.25 4.56 11.14
C VAL A 407 -17.35 5.13 12.56
N VAL A 408 -16.90 6.38 12.75
CA VAL A 408 -16.98 7.08 14.04
C VAL A 408 -18.45 7.39 14.38
N ASP A 409 -19.22 7.87 13.41
CA ASP A 409 -20.63 8.21 13.61
C ASP A 409 -21.49 6.97 13.90
N LEU A 410 -21.25 5.86 13.18
CA LEU A 410 -21.90 4.58 13.47
C LEU A 410 -21.54 4.08 14.87
N ALA A 411 -20.28 4.19 15.28
CA ALA A 411 -19.83 3.75 16.61
C ALA A 411 -20.47 4.59 17.72
N LYS A 412 -20.54 5.92 17.57
CA LYS A 412 -21.26 6.82 18.49
C LYS A 412 -22.75 6.47 18.59
N ALA A 413 -23.35 6.08 17.47
CA ALA A 413 -24.74 5.62 17.42
C ALA A 413 -24.94 4.18 17.93
N ARG A 414 -23.87 3.50 18.41
CA ARG A 414 -23.88 2.09 18.84
C ARG A 414 -24.32 1.10 17.76
N ARG A 415 -24.01 1.42 16.51
CA ARG A 415 -24.33 0.64 15.29
C ARG A 415 -23.12 -0.11 14.72
N VAL A 416 -22.06 -0.23 15.50
CA VAL A 416 -20.91 -1.10 15.20
C VAL A 416 -20.78 -2.10 16.32
N HIS A 417 -20.66 -3.37 15.97
CA HIS A 417 -20.57 -4.48 16.90
C HIS A 417 -19.35 -5.34 16.57
N ALA A 418 -18.62 -5.78 17.58
CA ALA A 418 -17.55 -6.76 17.43
C ALA A 418 -18.01 -8.09 18.02
N LEU A 419 -17.77 -9.18 17.30
CA LEU A 419 -18.12 -10.54 17.72
C LEU A 419 -16.92 -11.49 17.53
N PRO A 420 -16.80 -12.55 18.35
CA PRO A 420 -15.80 -13.59 18.12
C PRO A 420 -16.04 -14.31 16.79
N MET A 421 -14.95 -14.88 16.24
CA MET A 421 -15.00 -15.63 14.98
C MET A 421 -15.88 -16.88 15.10
N ASP A 422 -15.82 -17.53 16.25
CA ASP A 422 -16.54 -18.74 16.52
C ASP A 422 -17.96 -18.41 17.04
N PRO A 423 -19.04 -18.80 16.32
CA PRO A 423 -20.41 -18.67 16.83
C PRO A 423 -20.66 -19.39 18.16
N GLY A 424 -19.83 -20.40 18.47
CA GLY A 424 -19.87 -21.16 19.72
C GLY A 424 -19.26 -20.43 20.92
N GLU A 425 -18.38 -19.45 20.71
CA GLU A 425 -17.75 -18.69 21.79
C GLU A 425 -18.73 -17.70 22.42
N GLU A 426 -19.53 -17.00 21.62
CA GLU A 426 -20.61 -16.13 22.10
C GLU A 426 -21.95 -16.35 21.38
N PRO A 427 -22.63 -17.49 21.62
CA PRO A 427 -23.85 -17.84 20.90
C PRO A 427 -25.00 -16.84 21.12
N ALA A 428 -25.06 -16.23 22.30
CA ALA A 428 -26.07 -15.22 22.61
C ALA A 428 -25.87 -13.93 21.81
N ALA A 429 -24.61 -13.49 21.66
CA ALA A 429 -24.26 -12.29 20.91
C ALA A 429 -24.53 -12.47 19.41
N TRP A 430 -24.26 -13.67 18.86
CA TRP A 430 -24.64 -14.03 17.50
C TRP A 430 -26.17 -14.03 17.32
N ARG A 431 -26.93 -14.70 18.20
CA ARG A 431 -28.41 -14.71 18.12
C ARG A 431 -29.04 -13.33 18.21
N ALA A 432 -28.45 -12.44 19.00
CA ALA A 432 -28.93 -11.07 19.16
C ALA A 432 -28.83 -10.22 17.88
N ARG A 433 -28.20 -10.70 16.80
CA ARG A 433 -28.13 -10.03 15.49
C ARG A 433 -29.19 -10.51 14.48
N GLY A 434 -30.09 -11.40 14.89
CA GLY A 434 -31.14 -11.93 14.03
C GLY A 434 -30.69 -13.11 13.17
N THR A 435 -31.34 -13.29 12.03
CA THR A 435 -31.11 -14.43 11.13
C THR A 435 -29.82 -14.24 10.34
N TRP A 436 -28.87 -15.15 10.50
CA TRP A 436 -27.59 -15.11 9.78
C TRP A 436 -27.69 -15.74 8.39
N VAL A 437 -27.18 -15.02 7.40
CA VAL A 437 -27.19 -15.43 5.98
C VAL A 437 -25.78 -15.35 5.42
N ALA A 438 -25.28 -16.45 4.86
CA ALA A 438 -23.94 -16.51 4.28
C ALA A 438 -23.94 -16.00 2.83
N ALA A 439 -23.25 -14.90 2.53
CA ALA A 439 -23.04 -14.47 1.15
C ALA A 439 -21.95 -15.31 0.47
N THR A 440 -22.26 -15.91 -0.68
CA THR A 440 -21.35 -16.78 -1.42
C THR A 440 -21.64 -16.79 -2.91
N GLU A 441 -20.60 -16.97 -3.74
CA GLU A 441 -20.71 -17.15 -5.19
C GLU A 441 -21.23 -18.54 -5.58
N LYS A 442 -21.11 -19.54 -4.70
CA LYS A 442 -21.48 -20.93 -4.96
C LYS A 442 -22.40 -21.42 -3.85
N PRO A 443 -23.68 -21.00 -3.87
CA PRO A 443 -24.64 -21.42 -2.85
C PRO A 443 -24.91 -22.91 -3.00
N ASP A 444 -25.01 -23.62 -1.88
CA ASP A 444 -25.61 -24.95 -1.88
C ASP A 444 -27.08 -24.83 -2.34
N PRO A 445 -27.51 -25.55 -3.41
CA PRO A 445 -28.89 -25.50 -3.90
C PRO A 445 -29.95 -25.76 -2.83
N THR A 446 -29.63 -26.59 -1.84
CA THR A 446 -30.55 -26.96 -0.74
C THR A 446 -30.64 -25.90 0.36
N ARG A 447 -29.70 -24.94 0.37
CA ARG A 447 -29.60 -23.87 1.38
C ARG A 447 -29.74 -22.48 0.77
N ARG A 448 -30.02 -22.38 -0.53
CA ARG A 448 -30.18 -21.10 -1.23
C ARG A 448 -31.42 -20.38 -0.72
N ILE A 449 -31.27 -19.12 -0.36
CA ILE A 449 -32.39 -18.30 0.15
C ILE A 449 -32.57 -17.01 -0.64
N ALA A 450 -33.79 -16.49 -0.67
CA ALA A 450 -34.10 -15.13 -1.11
C ALA A 450 -33.99 -14.19 0.09
N ILE A 451 -33.21 -13.11 -0.04
CA ILE A 451 -32.93 -12.21 1.08
C ILE A 451 -34.16 -11.39 1.48
N GLU A 452 -35.04 -11.12 0.52
CA GLU A 452 -36.27 -10.37 0.70
C GLU A 452 -37.21 -11.10 1.66
N GLU A 453 -37.40 -12.41 1.49
CA GLU A 453 -38.25 -13.22 2.37
C GLU A 453 -37.75 -13.23 3.82
N GLN A 454 -36.43 -13.33 4.00
CA GLN A 454 -35.82 -13.32 5.33
C GLN A 454 -35.98 -11.98 6.03
N VAL A 455 -35.89 -10.89 5.28
CA VAL A 455 -36.06 -9.52 5.81
C VAL A 455 -37.50 -9.27 6.29
N HIS A 456 -38.51 -9.83 5.62
CA HIS A 456 -39.90 -9.73 6.08
C HIS A 456 -40.16 -10.52 7.37
N ALA A 457 -39.41 -11.60 7.60
CA ALA A 457 -39.52 -12.40 8.82
C ALA A 457 -38.87 -11.75 10.05
N GLY A 458 -37.93 -10.81 9.86
CA GLY A 458 -37.30 -10.05 10.95
C GLY A 458 -35.89 -9.55 10.65
N PRO A 459 -35.13 -9.17 11.69
CA PRO A 459 -33.73 -8.75 11.57
C PRO A 459 -32.86 -9.80 10.86
N VAL A 460 -32.05 -9.36 9.89
CA VAL A 460 -31.16 -10.22 9.08
C VAL A 460 -29.74 -9.70 9.18
N CYS A 461 -28.79 -10.61 9.37
CA CYS A 461 -27.36 -10.34 9.38
C CYS A 461 -26.70 -11.11 8.23
N VAL A 462 -26.33 -10.40 7.16
CA VAL A 462 -25.62 -11.04 6.04
C VAL A 462 -24.13 -10.99 6.31
N ILE A 463 -23.50 -12.16 6.37
CA ILE A 463 -22.07 -12.30 6.62
C ILE A 463 -21.32 -12.61 5.32
N MET A 464 -20.16 -11.98 5.16
CA MET A 464 -19.23 -12.26 4.07
C MET A 464 -17.78 -12.31 4.57
N GLY A 465 -16.95 -13.14 3.93
CA GLY A 465 -15.52 -13.19 4.21
C GLY A 465 -14.78 -12.06 3.49
N ILE A 466 -13.90 -11.36 4.20
CA ILE A 466 -13.07 -10.28 3.60
C ILE A 466 -11.71 -10.76 3.07
N GLY A 467 -11.35 -12.04 3.31
CA GLY A 467 -10.09 -12.64 2.87
C GLY A 467 -10.23 -13.64 1.72
N PRO A 468 -9.10 -14.11 1.15
CA PRO A 468 -9.06 -14.93 -0.07
C PRO A 468 -9.73 -16.30 0.05
N LYS A 469 -10.01 -16.75 1.28
CA LYS A 469 -10.61 -18.06 1.56
C LYS A 469 -12.14 -18.02 1.63
N GLY A 470 -12.76 -16.85 1.48
CA GLY A 470 -14.21 -16.69 1.68
C GLY A 470 -14.63 -17.09 3.10
N LEU A 471 -15.90 -17.44 3.28
CA LEU A 471 -16.44 -17.88 4.57
C LEU A 471 -16.01 -19.33 4.88
N PRO A 472 -15.48 -19.63 6.08
CA PRO A 472 -15.24 -21.00 6.51
C PRO A 472 -16.54 -21.80 6.61
N ASN A 473 -16.49 -23.09 6.25
CA ASN A 473 -17.66 -23.98 6.29
C ASN A 473 -18.36 -23.99 7.65
N ARG A 474 -17.62 -23.91 8.76
CA ARG A 474 -18.21 -23.82 10.11
C ARG A 474 -19.14 -22.61 10.25
N VAL A 475 -18.74 -21.45 9.76
CA VAL A 475 -19.54 -20.22 9.81
C VAL A 475 -20.67 -20.27 8.79
N LYS A 476 -20.41 -20.78 7.57
CA LYS A 476 -21.46 -21.00 6.57
C LYS A 476 -22.56 -21.93 7.10
N ASN A 477 -22.19 -23.01 7.79
CA ASN A 477 -23.11 -24.00 8.34
C ASN A 477 -23.89 -23.49 9.55
N ALA A 478 -23.37 -22.48 10.26
CA ALA A 478 -24.09 -21.80 11.34
C ALA A 478 -25.14 -20.79 10.83
N CYS A 479 -25.09 -20.43 9.54
CA CYS A 479 -26.08 -19.56 8.92
C CYS A 479 -27.35 -20.33 8.52
N ALA A 480 -28.51 -19.66 8.55
CA ALA A 480 -29.79 -20.22 8.16
C ALA A 480 -29.84 -20.61 6.68
N GLY A 481 -29.09 -19.90 5.83
CA GLY A 481 -28.99 -20.16 4.41
C GLY A 481 -27.85 -19.42 3.73
N GLU A 482 -27.73 -19.64 2.43
CA GLU A 482 -26.70 -19.09 1.55
C GLU A 482 -27.34 -18.19 0.50
N TYR A 483 -26.77 -17.01 0.29
CA TYR A 483 -27.26 -16.02 -0.64
C TYR A 483 -26.19 -15.70 -1.69
N GLU A 484 -26.62 -15.69 -2.96
CA GLU A 484 -25.78 -15.42 -4.11
C GLU A 484 -26.22 -14.10 -4.75
N ILE A 485 -25.25 -13.22 -5.00
CA ILE A 485 -25.51 -11.79 -5.24
C ILE A 485 -25.90 -11.53 -6.71
N THR A 486 -25.30 -12.28 -7.65
CA THR A 486 -25.34 -11.98 -9.09
C THR A 486 -26.48 -12.64 -9.84
N GLY A 487 -27.02 -13.75 -9.34
CA GLY A 487 -27.91 -14.65 -10.08
C GLY A 487 -27.17 -15.56 -11.07
N ALA A 488 -25.85 -15.40 -11.23
CA ALA A 488 -25.02 -16.09 -12.22
C ALA A 488 -23.84 -16.86 -11.60
N GLU A 489 -23.80 -16.97 -10.27
CA GLU A 489 -22.74 -17.68 -9.53
C GLU A 489 -21.32 -17.11 -9.81
N VAL A 490 -21.26 -15.80 -10.06
CA VAL A 490 -20.00 -15.08 -10.35
C VAL A 490 -19.51 -14.37 -9.09
N GLY A 491 -18.27 -14.67 -8.71
CA GLY A 491 -17.56 -13.96 -7.66
C GLY A 491 -17.34 -12.49 -7.98
N LEU A 492 -17.73 -11.61 -7.07
CA LEU A 492 -17.47 -10.17 -7.17
C LEU A 492 -16.32 -9.75 -6.25
N GLU A 493 -15.63 -8.67 -6.60
CA GLU A 493 -14.68 -8.03 -5.67
C GLU A 493 -15.42 -7.62 -4.39
N THR A 494 -14.78 -7.81 -3.23
CA THR A 494 -15.38 -7.65 -1.91
C THR A 494 -16.11 -6.31 -1.73
N ALA A 495 -15.58 -5.20 -2.23
CA ALA A 495 -16.23 -3.89 -2.11
C ALA A 495 -17.47 -3.77 -3.00
N THR A 496 -17.44 -4.34 -4.21
CA THR A 496 -18.60 -4.43 -5.09
C THR A 496 -19.71 -5.28 -4.45
N ALA A 497 -19.34 -6.45 -3.89
CA ALA A 497 -20.27 -7.31 -3.17
C ALA A 497 -20.90 -6.59 -1.97
N MET A 498 -20.09 -5.91 -1.14
CA MET A 498 -20.59 -5.11 0.00
C MET A 498 -21.60 -4.06 -0.45
N GLY A 499 -21.33 -3.35 -1.55
CA GLY A 499 -22.22 -2.33 -2.08
C GLY A 499 -23.60 -2.88 -2.48
N ILE A 500 -23.63 -3.98 -3.23
CA ILE A 500 -24.88 -4.61 -3.67
C ILE A 500 -25.66 -5.18 -2.49
N LEU A 501 -24.98 -5.86 -1.56
CA LEU A 501 -25.61 -6.38 -0.35
C LEU A 501 -26.24 -5.28 0.49
N ALA A 502 -25.52 -4.17 0.69
CA ALA A 502 -26.03 -3.06 1.47
C ALA A 502 -27.27 -2.41 0.83
N ASP A 503 -27.25 -2.21 -0.49
CA ASP A 503 -28.39 -1.66 -1.23
C ASP A 503 -29.62 -2.58 -1.15
N ARG A 504 -29.44 -3.89 -1.39
CA ARG A 504 -30.54 -4.87 -1.36
C ARG A 504 -31.15 -4.99 0.04
N LEU A 505 -30.32 -5.16 1.08
CA LEU A 505 -30.78 -5.20 2.47
C LEU A 505 -31.53 -3.93 2.87
N GLY A 506 -30.97 -2.75 2.56
CA GLY A 506 -31.58 -1.47 2.90
C GLY A 506 -32.90 -1.24 2.18
N LYS A 507 -33.02 -1.64 0.91
CA LYS A 507 -34.28 -1.55 0.15
C LYS A 507 -35.33 -2.53 0.67
N ALA A 508 -34.96 -3.79 0.90
CA ALA A 508 -35.86 -4.81 1.42
C ALA A 508 -36.42 -4.39 2.80
N GLY A 509 -35.58 -3.90 3.71
CA GLY A 509 -36.02 -3.47 5.04
C GLY A 509 -36.97 -2.27 4.98
N ARG A 510 -36.71 -1.32 4.08
CA ARG A 510 -37.61 -0.18 3.84
C ARG A 510 -38.94 -0.57 3.18
N ALA A 511 -39.00 -1.69 2.46
CA ALA A 511 -40.23 -2.20 1.89
C ALA A 511 -41.05 -2.93 2.96
N ALA A 512 -40.41 -3.77 3.77
CA ALA A 512 -41.05 -4.49 4.88
C ALA A 512 -41.63 -3.52 5.93
N GLY A 513 -40.92 -2.45 6.29
CA GLY A 513 -41.39 -1.44 7.26
C GLY A 513 -42.47 -0.48 6.76
N ARG A 514 -42.87 -0.54 5.48
CA ARG A 514 -44.01 0.24 4.93
C ARG A 514 -45.31 -0.57 4.84
N GLY A 515 -45.26 -1.86 5.19
CA GLY A 515 -46.40 -2.78 5.17
C GLY A 515 -46.98 -3.13 6.55
N SER A 516 -46.49 -2.49 7.62
CA SER A 516 -46.94 -2.67 9.02
C SER A 516 -47.75 -1.50 9.53
#